data_AF-A0A3M2DLK5-F1
#
_entry.id   AF-A0A3M2DLK5-F1
#
_cell.length_a   1.000
_cell.length_b   1.000
_cell.length_c   1.000
_cell.angle_alpha   90.00
_cell.angle_beta   90.00
_cell.angle_gamma   90.00
#
_symmetry.space_group_name_H-M   'P 1'
#
loop_
_entity.id
_entity.type
_entity.pdbx_description
1 polymer ?
#
loop_
_entity_poly.entity_id
_entity_poly.type
_entity_poly.pdbx_seq_one_letter_code
_entity_poly.pdbx_strand_id
1 'polypeptide(L)' 'MDILERPYRSVLYIPASNGRAIEKARTLPVDAIILDLEDAVAPDQKAAAREALVAVLEARA' A
#
# COMPACT_ATOMS: atom_id res chain seq x y z
N MET A 1 22.07 -3.02 7.71
CA MET A 1 20.94 -2.75 8.63
C MET A 1 20.01 -3.93 8.45
N ASP A 2 19.87 -4.76 9.47
CA ASP A 2 18.98 -5.91 9.40
C ASP A 2 17.52 -5.39 9.38
N ILE A 3 16.72 -5.89 8.44
CA ILE A 3 15.28 -5.59 8.36
C ILE A 3 14.53 -6.02 9.62
N LEU A 4 15.11 -6.93 10.42
CA LEU A 4 14.59 -7.36 11.72
C LEU A 4 14.86 -6.34 12.85
N GLU A 5 15.77 -5.38 12.65
CA GLU A 5 16.18 -4.43 13.69
C GLU A 5 15.47 -3.06 13.57
N ARG A 6 14.65 -2.84 12.54
CA ARG A 6 13.91 -1.57 12.36
C ARG A 6 12.54 -1.63 13.05
N PRO A 7 12.28 -0.85 14.13
CA PRO A 7 10.96 -0.80 14.74
C PRO A 7 9.94 -0.14 13.80
N TYR A 8 8.81 -0.79 13.57
CA TYR A 8 7.65 -0.22 12.88
C TYR A 8 6.65 0.30 13.93
N ARG A 9 6.85 1.53 14.39
CA ARG A 9 5.99 2.18 15.41
C ARG A 9 4.65 2.60 14.81
N SER A 10 4.61 2.79 13.50
CA SER A 10 3.42 3.15 12.74
C SER A 10 3.36 2.40 11.41
N VAL A 11 2.22 1.75 11.15
CA VAL A 11 1.95 1.01 9.93
C VAL A 11 0.58 1.42 9.40
N LEU A 12 0.55 1.99 8.20
CA LEU A 12 -0.67 2.54 7.60
C LEU A 12 -1.28 1.57 6.59
N TYR A 13 -2.49 1.09 6.86
CA TYR A 13 -3.26 0.26 5.93
C TYR A 13 -4.01 1.12 4.90
N ILE A 14 -3.91 0.74 3.62
CA ILE A 14 -4.54 1.46 2.51
C ILE A 14 -5.06 0.43 1.49
N PRO A 15 -6.32 0.52 1.04
CA PRO A 15 -6.80 -0.32 -0.05
C PRO A 15 -5.93 -0.13 -1.30
N ALA A 16 -5.45 -1.22 -1.89
CA ALA A 16 -4.61 -1.18 -3.07
C ALA A 16 -5.30 -0.57 -4.31
N SER A 17 -6.63 -0.51 -4.32
CA SER A 17 -7.44 0.15 -5.35
C SER A 17 -7.48 1.68 -5.24
N ASN A 18 -6.99 2.28 -4.14
CA ASN A 18 -7.12 3.71 -3.88
C ASN A 18 -5.82 4.49 -4.18
N GLY A 19 -5.55 4.73 -5.46
CA GLY A 19 -4.33 5.42 -5.92
C GLY A 19 -4.10 6.79 -5.26
N ARG A 20 -5.16 7.58 -5.01
CA ARG A 20 -5.04 8.88 -4.32
C ARG A 20 -4.53 8.72 -2.88
N ALA A 21 -5.03 7.70 -2.16
CA ALA A 21 -4.58 7.43 -0.79
C ALA A 21 -3.13 6.94 -0.78
N ILE A 22 -2.72 6.12 -1.75
CA ILE A 22 -1.34 5.65 -1.88
C ILE A 22 -0.38 6.83 -2.10
N GLU A 23 -0.71 7.74 -3.02
CA GLU A 23 0.11 8.93 -3.27
C GLU A 23 0.22 9.83 -2.03
N LYS A 24 -0.88 10.04 -1.31
CA LYS A 24 -0.85 10.79 -0.05
C LYS A 24 0.00 10.11 1.01
N ALA A 25 -0.12 8.79 1.16
CA ALA A 25 0.57 8.06 2.22
C ALA A 25 2.08 8.11 2.12
N ARG A 26 2.61 8.23 0.90
CA ARG A 26 4.03 8.42 0.63
C ARG A 26 4.61 9.70 1.22
N THR A 27 3.78 10.70 1.49
CA THR A 27 4.21 11.97 2.10
C THR A 27 4.00 12.00 3.60
N LEU A 28 3.46 10.95 4.21
CA LEU A 28 3.17 10.90 5.64
C LEU A 28 4.38 10.35 6.43
N PRO A 29 4.60 10.83 7.66
CA PRO A 29 5.69 10.35 8.51
C PRO A 29 5.34 9.01 9.18
N VAL A 30 5.15 7.95 8.38
CA VAL A 30 4.87 6.59 8.85
C VAL A 30 6.08 5.68 8.61
N ASP A 31 6.26 4.68 9.47
CA ASP A 31 7.40 3.77 9.34
C ASP A 31 7.20 2.75 8.20
N ALA A 32 5.95 2.33 7.94
CA ALA A 32 5.56 1.47 6.83
C ALA A 32 4.13 1.72 6.32
N ILE A 33 3.87 1.28 5.08
CA ILE A 33 2.55 1.29 4.43
C ILE A 33 2.23 -0.15 4.02
N ILE A 34 1.03 -0.62 4.34
CA ILE A 34 0.48 -1.89 3.86
C ILE A 34 -0.57 -1.58 2.81
N LEU A 35 -0.31 -2.02 1.57
CA LEU A 35 -1.26 -1.94 0.47
C LEU A 35 -2.12 -3.20 0.50
N ASP A 36 -3.34 -3.04 0.98
CA ASP A 36 -4.24 -4.13 1.32
C ASP A 36 -5.04 -4.60 0.09
N LEU A 37 -5.03 -5.91 -0.13
CA LEU A 37 -5.76 -6.64 -1.17
C LEU A 37 -6.83 -7.58 -0.57
N GLU A 38 -6.95 -7.61 0.75
CA GLU A 38 -7.81 -8.51 1.50
C GLU A 38 -9.10 -7.80 1.92
N ASP A 39 -9.18 -7.33 3.17
CA ASP A 39 -10.45 -6.90 3.78
C ASP A 39 -10.85 -5.49 3.35
N ALA A 40 -9.89 -4.64 3.00
CA ALA A 40 -10.17 -3.30 2.50
C ALA A 40 -10.60 -3.27 1.02
N VAL A 41 -10.69 -4.43 0.35
CA VAL A 41 -11.05 -4.55 -1.07
C VAL A 41 -12.29 -5.43 -1.22
N ALA A 42 -13.35 -4.88 -1.83
CA ALA A 42 -14.55 -5.63 -2.12
C ALA A 42 -14.23 -6.86 -3.01
N PRO A 43 -14.90 -8.02 -2.82
CA PRO A 43 -14.53 -9.25 -3.51
C PRO A 43 -14.48 -9.14 -5.04
N ASP A 44 -15.41 -8.38 -5.64
CA ASP A 44 -15.52 -8.10 -7.06
C ASP A 44 -14.43 -7.14 -7.58
N GLN A 45 -13.79 -6.38 -6.69
CA GLN A 45 -12.73 -5.43 -7.02
C GLN A 45 -11.32 -6.03 -6.89
N LYS A 46 -11.17 -7.26 -6.41
CA LYS A 46 -9.84 -7.86 -6.15
C LYS A 46 -8.95 -7.96 -7.39
N ALA A 47 -9.52 -8.24 -8.56
CA ALA A 47 -8.76 -8.29 -9.81
C ALA A 47 -8.23 -6.89 -10.20
N ALA A 48 -9.14 -5.92 -10.29
CA ALA A 48 -8.80 -4.52 -10.62
C ALA A 48 -7.83 -3.90 -9.60
N ALA A 49 -7.97 -4.22 -8.30
CA ALA A 49 -7.05 -3.73 -7.26
C ALA A 49 -5.62 -4.24 -7.44
N ARG A 50 -5.43 -5.49 -7.91
CA ARG A 50 -4.10 -6.02 -8.22
C ARG A 50 -3.48 -5.32 -9.43
N GLU A 51 -4.25 -5.11 -10.49
CA GLU A 51 -3.80 -4.39 -11.67
C GLU A 51 -3.40 -2.94 -11.34
N ALA A 52 -4.25 -2.24 -10.56
CA ALA A 52 -3.96 -0.90 -10.08
C ALA A 52 -2.68 -0.85 -9.23
N LEU A 53 -2.48 -1.84 -8.36
CA LEU A 53 -1.27 -1.94 -7.54
C LEU A 53 -0.01 -2.11 -8.38
N VAL A 54 -0.05 -2.98 -9.39
CA VAL A 54 1.07 -3.17 -10.32
C VAL A 54 1.41 -1.85 -11.01
N ALA A 55 0.42 -1.15 -11.58
CA ALA A 55 0.64 0.13 -12.24
C ALA A 55 1.27 1.19 -11.30
N VAL A 56 0.84 1.24 -10.03
CA VAL A 56 1.41 2.15 -9.02
C VAL A 56 2.86 1.82 -8.68
N LEU A 57 3.23 0.52 -8.65
CA LEU A 57 4.60 0.08 -8.38
C LEU A 57 5.52 0.29 -9.59
N GLU A 58 5.03 0.04 -10.80
CA GLU A 58 5.77 0.22 -12.06
C GLU A 58 6.00 1.69 -12.41
N ALA A 59 5.06 2.59 -12.10
CA ALA A 59 5.24 4.04 -12.25
C ALA A 59 6.40 4.61 -11.41
N ARG A 60 7.08 3.76 -10.63
CA ARG A 60 8.23 4.11 -9.79
C ARG A 60 9.52 3.33 -10.15
N ALA A 61 9.56 2.59 -11.26
CA ALA A 61 10.80 2.15 -11.89
C ALA A 61 11.42 3.28 -12.72
#